data_AF-A0A1I7JE29-F1
#
_entry.id   AF-A0A1I7JE29-F1
#
_cell.length_a   1.000
_cell.length_b   1.000
_cell.length_c   1.000
_cell.angle_alpha   90.00
_cell.angle_beta   90.00
_cell.angle_gamma   90.00
#
_symmetry.space_group_name_H-M   'P 1'
#
loop_
_entity.id
_entity.type
_entity.pdbx_description
1 polymer ?
#
loop_
_entity_poly.entity_id
_entity_poly.type
_entity_poly.pdbx_seq_one_letter_code
_entity_poly.pdbx_strand_id
1 'polypeptide(L)'
;MLHGHNYLNSKKSVFKMIDKLKNKENWSAFDFFKLGKFIHYVTDAFTYTHNDMFTGSVRQHVVYEEELHDAMDYLWNNKEFKFKDEIEVDNLYNYYEKMHEKALPGLTTDIMYIKEVCTFFINTLLGKYIEVEEEPVISEVVV
;
A
#
# COMPACT_ATOMS: atom_id res chain seq x y z
N MET A 1 -14.74 13.14 -13.28
CA MET A 1 -15.66 12.98 -12.14
C MET A 1 -15.24 11.73 -11.37
N LEU A 2 -14.42 11.89 -10.33
CA LEU A 2 -13.77 10.83 -9.54
C LEU A 2 -14.74 10.16 -8.55
N HIS A 3 -15.90 9.70 -9.02
CA HIS A 3 -16.87 9.00 -8.17
C HIS A 3 -16.50 7.52 -7.94
N GLY A 4 -15.39 7.02 -8.51
CA GLY A 4 -15.05 5.59 -8.54
C GLY A 4 -14.14 5.09 -7.43
N HIS A 5 -13.33 5.95 -6.81
CA HIS A 5 -12.14 5.53 -6.05
C HIS A 5 -12.10 6.05 -4.60
N ASN A 6 -13.25 6.44 -4.03
CA ASN A 6 -13.24 6.72 -2.60
C ASN A 6 -12.98 5.44 -1.78
N TYR A 7 -12.43 5.58 -0.58
CA TYR A 7 -12.11 4.44 0.31
C TYR A 7 -13.24 3.42 0.43
N LEU A 8 -14.50 3.87 0.53
CA LEU A 8 -15.67 2.99 0.64
C LEU A 8 -15.85 2.07 -0.58
N ASN A 9 -15.61 2.60 -1.79
CA ASN A 9 -15.63 1.83 -3.02
C ASN A 9 -14.38 0.95 -3.17
N SER A 10 -13.21 1.47 -2.77
CA SER A 10 -11.96 0.71 -2.77
C SER A 10 -12.04 -0.50 -1.81
N LYS A 11 -12.54 -0.32 -0.59
CA LYS A 11 -12.70 -1.36 0.43
C LYS A 11 -13.44 -2.60 -0.07
N LYS A 12 -14.57 -2.42 -0.75
CA LYS A 12 -15.32 -3.55 -1.33
C LYS A 12 -14.49 -4.30 -2.38
N SER A 13 -13.74 -3.57 -3.19
CA SER A 13 -12.87 -4.14 -4.23
C SER A 13 -11.67 -4.87 -3.63
N VAL A 14 -11.03 -4.28 -2.62
CA VAL A 14 -9.95 -4.87 -1.82
C VAL A 14 -10.42 -6.18 -1.18
N PHE A 15 -11.56 -6.19 -0.48
CA PHE A 15 -12.07 -7.37 0.20
C PHE A 15 -12.36 -8.53 -0.77
N LYS A 16 -13.01 -8.21 -1.89
CA LYS A 16 -13.27 -9.19 -2.96
C LYS A 16 -11.98 -9.75 -3.56
N MET A 17 -10.92 -8.96 -3.62
CA MET A 17 -9.62 -9.40 -4.12
C MET A 17 -8.86 -10.23 -3.09
N ILE A 18 -8.93 -9.89 -1.80
CA ILE A 18 -8.41 -10.73 -0.70
C ILE A 18 -9.01 -12.14 -0.81
N ASP A 19 -10.33 -12.27 -0.95
CA ASP A 19 -10.98 -13.58 -1.08
C ASP A 19 -10.49 -14.38 -2.29
N LYS A 20 -10.19 -13.71 -3.40
CA LYS A 20 -9.73 -14.35 -4.63
C LYS A 20 -8.27 -14.79 -4.60
N LEU A 21 -7.44 -14.11 -3.81
CA LEU A 21 -5.98 -14.27 -3.81
C LEU A 21 -5.46 -15.08 -2.61
N LYS A 22 -6.07 -14.95 -1.42
CA LYS A 22 -5.51 -15.47 -0.15
C LYS A 22 -5.23 -16.98 -0.11
N ASN A 23 -6.01 -17.78 -0.83
CA ASN A 23 -5.90 -19.25 -0.82
C ASN A 23 -5.29 -19.81 -2.11
N LYS A 24 -4.62 -18.98 -2.92
CA LYS A 24 -4.06 -19.42 -4.21
C LYS A 24 -2.80 -20.25 -4.02
N GLU A 25 -2.84 -21.51 -4.43
CA GLU A 25 -1.69 -22.44 -4.43
C GLU A 25 -0.90 -22.45 -5.73
N ASN A 26 -1.49 -21.99 -6.83
CA ASN A 26 -0.83 -21.87 -8.13
C ASN A 26 -1.30 -20.56 -8.78
N TRP A 27 -0.34 -19.75 -9.23
CA TRP A 27 -0.60 -18.42 -9.76
C TRP A 27 -0.51 -18.43 -11.28
N SER A 28 -1.57 -17.98 -11.95
CA SER A 28 -1.55 -17.72 -13.39
C SER A 28 -1.15 -16.27 -13.69
N ALA A 29 -0.76 -15.97 -14.93
CA ALA A 29 -0.53 -14.59 -15.37
C ALA A 29 -1.74 -13.67 -15.09
N PHE A 30 -2.95 -14.20 -15.20
CA PHE A 30 -4.16 -13.45 -14.89
C PHE A 30 -4.35 -13.20 -13.38
N ASP A 31 -3.80 -14.06 -12.51
CA ASP A 31 -3.81 -13.81 -11.06
C ASP A 31 -2.80 -12.73 -10.67
N PHE A 32 -1.64 -12.66 -11.33
CA PHE A 32 -0.71 -11.52 -11.18
C PHE A 32 -1.33 -10.20 -11.65
N PHE A 33 -2.09 -10.22 -12.75
CA PHE A 33 -2.87 -9.05 -13.17
C PHE A 33 -3.88 -8.60 -12.09
N LYS A 34 -4.59 -9.56 -11.46
CA LYS A 34 -5.51 -9.24 -10.35
C LYS A 34 -4.76 -8.70 -9.14
N LEU A 35 -3.57 -9.23 -8.83
CA LEU A 35 -2.72 -8.72 -7.77
C LEU A 35 -2.29 -7.27 -8.05
N GLY A 36 -1.87 -6.96 -9.27
CA GLY A 36 -1.56 -5.58 -9.66
C GLY A 36 -2.74 -4.64 -9.43
N LYS A 37 -3.96 -5.04 -9.82
CA LYS A 37 -5.16 -4.26 -9.52
C LYS A 37 -5.47 -4.17 -8.02
N PHE A 38 -5.19 -5.21 -7.26
CA PHE A 38 -5.37 -5.22 -5.82
C PHE A 38 -4.45 -4.23 -5.14
N ILE A 39 -3.16 -4.24 -5.48
CA ILE A 39 -2.18 -3.28 -4.97
C ILE A 39 -2.59 -1.86 -5.35
N HIS A 40 -3.02 -1.62 -6.59
CA HIS A 40 -3.53 -0.30 -6.99
C HIS A 40 -4.69 0.19 -6.11
N TYR A 41 -5.71 -0.64 -5.83
CA TYR A 41 -6.80 -0.23 -4.95
C TYR A 41 -6.37 0.02 -3.50
N VAL A 42 -5.40 -0.77 -3.01
CA VAL A 42 -4.80 -0.53 -1.70
C VAL A 42 -4.08 0.82 -1.71
N THR A 43 -3.23 1.11 -2.70
CA THR A 43 -2.53 2.39 -2.83
C THR A 43 -3.50 3.57 -2.85
N ASP A 44 -4.56 3.51 -3.66
CA ASP A 44 -5.59 4.55 -3.71
C ASP A 44 -6.20 4.80 -2.32
N ALA A 45 -6.54 3.74 -1.59
CA ALA A 45 -7.15 3.87 -0.25
C ALA A 45 -6.26 4.64 0.74
N PHE A 46 -4.94 4.49 0.65
CA PHE A 46 -3.97 5.17 1.51
C PHE A 46 -3.44 6.48 0.94
N THR A 47 -3.99 6.94 -0.18
CA THR A 47 -3.66 8.23 -0.78
C THR A 47 -4.70 9.27 -0.37
N TYR A 48 -4.27 10.37 0.23
CA TYR A 48 -5.13 11.41 0.82
C TYR A 48 -6.25 11.87 -0.13
N THR A 49 -5.93 12.12 -1.39
CA THR A 49 -6.87 12.66 -2.38
C THR A 49 -8.01 11.72 -2.77
N HIS A 50 -7.89 10.43 -2.45
CA HIS A 50 -8.92 9.40 -2.67
C HIS A 50 -9.75 9.12 -1.41
N ASN A 51 -9.60 9.93 -0.37
CA ASN A 51 -10.35 9.81 0.88
C ASN A 51 -11.36 10.96 1.04
N ASP A 52 -12.44 10.71 1.80
CA ASP A 52 -13.55 11.65 1.97
C ASP A 52 -13.12 13.00 2.60
N MET A 53 -11.95 13.05 3.25
CA MET A 53 -11.35 14.27 3.82
C MET A 53 -10.78 15.23 2.77
N PHE A 54 -10.56 14.77 1.54
CA PHE A 54 -10.09 15.63 0.46
C PHE A 54 -11.24 16.44 -0.13
N THR A 55 -11.13 17.77 -0.02
CA THR A 55 -12.15 18.72 -0.49
C THR A 55 -11.64 19.58 -1.65
N GLY A 56 -10.49 19.22 -2.23
CA GLY A 56 -9.86 19.95 -3.32
C GLY A 56 -10.47 19.69 -4.69
N SER A 57 -10.01 20.46 -5.67
CA SER A 57 -10.34 20.31 -7.08
C SER A 57 -9.60 19.14 -7.73
N VAL A 58 -10.08 18.68 -8.89
CA VAL A 58 -9.38 17.68 -9.71
C VAL A 58 -7.95 18.11 -10.06
N ARG A 59 -7.72 19.42 -10.26
CA ARG A 59 -6.37 19.94 -10.51
C ARG A 59 -5.46 19.73 -9.29
N GLN A 60 -5.96 20.01 -8.08
CA GLN A 60 -5.19 19.80 -6.85
C GLN A 60 -4.93 18.31 -6.59
N HIS A 61 -5.87 17.44 -6.97
CA HIS A 61 -5.67 16.00 -6.92
C HIS A 61 -4.51 15.56 -7.81
N VAL A 62 -4.49 15.98 -9.08
CA VAL A 62 -3.39 15.67 -10.00
C VAL A 62 -2.05 16.19 -9.48
N VAL A 63 -2.00 17.45 -9.02
CA VAL A 63 -0.77 18.04 -8.45
C VAL A 63 -0.28 17.23 -7.25
N TYR A 64 -1.17 16.80 -6.37
CA TYR A 64 -0.80 15.99 -5.21
C TYR A 64 -0.26 14.62 -5.62
N GLU A 65 -0.85 13.96 -6.62
CA GLU A 65 -0.34 12.68 -7.12
C GLU A 65 1.05 12.81 -7.75
N GLU A 66 1.33 13.92 -8.45
CA GLU A 66 2.67 14.24 -8.96
C GLU A 66 3.67 14.43 -7.79
N GLU A 67 3.31 15.22 -6.78
CA GLU A 67 4.15 15.42 -5.58
C GLU A 67 4.39 14.12 -4.80
N LEU A 68 3.38 13.26 -4.71
CA LEU A 68 3.47 11.95 -4.04
C LEU A 68 4.42 11.01 -4.79
N HIS A 69 4.36 11.00 -6.12
CA HIS A 69 5.26 10.21 -6.96
C HIS A 69 6.72 10.66 -6.76
N ASP A 70 7.00 11.96 -6.86
CA ASP A 70 8.34 12.51 -6.68
C ASP A 70 8.90 12.22 -5.27
N ALA A 71 8.07 12.37 -4.24
CA ALA A 71 8.45 12.07 -2.87
C ALA A 71 8.70 10.56 -2.64
N MET A 72 7.90 9.69 -3.27
CA MET A 72 8.08 8.24 -3.18
C MET A 72 9.39 7.80 -3.85
N ASP A 73 9.69 8.32 -5.03
CA ASP A 73 10.96 8.07 -5.73
C ASP A 73 12.16 8.52 -4.89
N TYR A 74 12.06 9.70 -4.26
CA TYR A 74 13.11 10.18 -3.36
C TYR A 74 13.32 9.24 -2.16
N LEU A 75 12.26 8.89 -1.42
CA LEU A 75 12.37 8.04 -0.23
C LEU A 75 12.86 6.63 -0.57
N TRP A 76 12.42 6.08 -1.71
CA TRP A 76 12.84 4.77 -2.19
C TRP A 76 14.34 4.71 -2.45
N ASN A 77 14.86 5.70 -3.18
CA ASN A 77 16.28 5.75 -3.52
C ASN A 77 17.18 6.00 -2.31
N ASN A 78 16.68 6.65 -1.26
CA ASN A 78 17.44 6.94 -0.05
C ASN A 78 17.26 5.90 1.08
N LYS A 79 16.48 4.83 0.85
CA LYS A 79 16.13 3.80 1.87
C LYS A 79 15.57 4.39 3.17
N GLU A 80 14.93 5.55 3.11
CA GLU A 80 14.41 6.26 4.29
C GLU A 80 13.02 5.74 4.68
N PHE A 81 12.97 4.55 5.27
CA PHE A 81 11.70 3.94 5.70
C PHE A 81 11.77 3.52 7.17
N LYS A 82 11.03 4.22 8.03
CA LYS A 82 10.84 3.82 9.42
C LYS A 82 9.36 3.77 9.74
N PHE A 83 8.72 2.64 9.44
CA PHE A 83 7.38 2.37 9.94
C PHE A 83 7.50 1.81 11.36
N LYS A 84 6.74 2.35 12.32
CA LYS A 84 6.87 2.00 13.75
C LYS A 84 5.58 1.45 14.37
N ASP A 85 4.48 1.39 13.62
CA ASP A 85 3.24 0.89 14.19
C ASP A 85 3.24 -0.64 14.16
N GLU A 86 3.43 -1.25 15.33
CA GLU A 86 3.09 -2.65 15.54
C GLU A 86 1.57 -2.77 15.68
N ILE A 87 0.92 -3.53 14.79
CA ILE A 87 -0.53 -3.75 14.83
C ILE A 87 -0.80 -5.23 15.03
N GLU A 88 -1.44 -5.55 16.15
CA GLU A 88 -2.01 -6.87 16.39
C GLU A 88 -3.28 -7.05 15.52
N VAL A 89 -3.27 -8.08 14.68
CA VAL A 89 -4.30 -8.33 13.68
C VAL A 89 -4.69 -9.79 13.60
N ASP A 90 -6.00 -10.02 13.51
CA ASP A 90 -6.57 -11.38 13.52
C ASP A 90 -6.72 -11.94 12.09
N ASN A 91 -6.86 -11.05 11.09
CA ASN A 91 -6.97 -11.41 9.68
C ASN A 91 -6.66 -10.21 8.75
N LEU A 92 -6.54 -10.51 7.45
CA LEU A 92 -6.22 -9.55 6.37
C LEU A 92 -7.19 -8.36 6.26
N TYR A 93 -8.48 -8.56 6.57
CA TYR A 93 -9.49 -7.51 6.48
C TYR A 93 -9.34 -6.52 7.63
N ASN A 94 -9.21 -7.05 8.86
CA ASN A 94 -9.00 -6.24 10.06
C ASN A 94 -7.68 -5.45 9.98
N TYR A 95 -6.63 -6.06 9.43
CA TYR A 95 -5.37 -5.35 9.17
C TYR A 95 -5.56 -4.14 8.25
N TYR A 96 -6.20 -4.33 7.10
CA TYR A 96 -6.46 -3.25 6.16
C TYR A 96 -7.28 -2.12 6.79
N GLU A 97 -8.35 -2.45 7.51
CA GLU A 97 -9.21 -1.47 8.18
C GLU A 97 -8.46 -0.70 9.26
N LYS A 98 -7.77 -1.39 10.19
CA LYS A 98 -7.01 -0.76 11.28
C LYS A 98 -5.89 0.14 10.76
N MET A 99 -5.21 -0.27 9.69
CA MET A 99 -4.17 0.55 9.07
C MET A 99 -4.77 1.82 8.47
N HIS A 100 -5.91 1.70 7.76
CA HIS A 100 -6.58 2.85 7.15
C HIS A 100 -7.11 3.84 8.19
N GLU A 101 -7.67 3.35 9.30
CA GLU A 101 -8.14 4.19 10.40
C GLU A 101 -7.04 5.03 11.06
N LYS A 102 -5.80 4.53 11.08
CA LYS A 102 -4.65 5.25 11.64
C LYS A 102 -3.99 6.22 10.67
N ALA A 103 -4.20 6.04 9.36
CA ALA A 103 -3.53 6.82 8.33
C ALA A 103 -4.01 8.28 8.38
N LEU A 104 -3.08 9.19 8.72
CA LEU A 104 -3.31 10.63 8.66
C LEU A 104 -2.93 11.18 7.28
N PRO A 105 -3.63 12.20 6.77
CA PRO A 105 -3.28 12.83 5.51
C PRO A 105 -1.85 13.37 5.47
N GLY A 106 -1.13 13.13 4.37
CA GLY A 106 0.10 13.85 4.06
C GLY A 106 1.09 13.00 3.29
N LEU A 107 1.88 13.60 2.39
CA LEU A 107 2.75 12.87 1.45
C LEU A 107 3.61 11.79 2.13
N THR A 108 4.32 12.15 3.20
CA THR A 108 5.17 11.21 3.93
C THR A 108 4.36 10.10 4.59
N THR A 109 3.23 10.43 5.22
CA THR A 109 2.37 9.44 5.88
C THR A 109 1.74 8.50 4.86
N ASP A 110 1.18 9.03 3.78
CA ASP A 110 0.65 8.26 2.66
C ASP A 110 1.70 7.26 2.15
N ILE A 111 2.92 7.71 1.83
CA ILE A 111 4.01 6.84 1.36
C ILE A 111 4.34 5.74 2.37
N MET A 112 4.43 6.09 3.65
CA MET A 112 4.74 5.14 4.72
C MET A 112 3.67 4.05 4.84
N TYR A 113 2.39 4.42 4.85
CA TYR A 113 1.30 3.46 4.96
C TYR A 113 1.09 2.67 3.66
N ILE A 114 1.21 3.30 2.48
CA ILE A 114 1.18 2.60 1.18
C ILE A 114 2.25 1.53 1.16
N LYS A 115 3.50 1.87 1.49
CA LYS A 115 4.61 0.91 1.51
C LYS A 115 4.33 -0.23 2.49
N GLU A 116 3.98 0.09 3.73
CA GLU A 116 3.76 -0.91 4.77
C GLU A 116 2.67 -1.89 4.36
N VAL A 117 1.49 -1.38 4.02
CA VAL A 117 0.31 -2.21 3.73
C VAL A 117 0.53 -3.02 2.45
N CYS A 118 1.10 -2.44 1.40
CA CYS A 118 1.41 -3.17 0.17
C CYS A 118 2.46 -4.26 0.42
N THR A 119 3.51 -3.97 1.19
CA THR A 119 4.56 -4.95 1.53
C THR A 119 3.96 -6.10 2.33
N PHE A 120 3.16 -5.80 3.36
CA PHE A 120 2.47 -6.81 4.16
C PHE A 120 1.60 -7.72 3.28
N PHE A 121 0.79 -7.14 2.38
CA PHE A 121 -0.06 -7.94 1.51
C PHE A 121 0.73 -8.76 0.48
N ILE A 122 1.76 -8.18 -0.14
CA ILE A 122 2.62 -8.91 -1.07
C ILE A 122 3.26 -10.10 -0.36
N ASN A 123 3.86 -9.88 0.80
CA ASN A 123 4.50 -10.94 1.59
C ASN A 123 3.47 -11.98 2.05
N THR A 124 2.27 -11.58 2.46
CA THR A 124 1.26 -12.54 2.92
C THR A 124 0.66 -13.36 1.79
N LEU A 125 0.44 -12.75 0.61
CA LEU A 125 -0.18 -13.41 -0.54
C LEU A 125 0.83 -14.22 -1.37
N LEU A 126 2.08 -13.76 -1.45
CA LEU A 126 3.15 -14.34 -2.27
C LEU A 126 4.31 -14.94 -1.48
N GLY A 127 4.38 -14.82 -0.15
CA GLY A 127 5.57 -15.16 0.64
C GLY A 127 6.07 -16.60 0.52
N LYS A 128 5.25 -17.52 -0.01
CA LYS A 128 5.68 -18.88 -0.37
C LYS A 128 6.42 -19.00 -1.72
N TYR A 129 6.48 -17.92 -2.49
CA TYR A 129 7.16 -17.82 -3.80
C TYR A 129 8.25 -16.75 -3.82
N ILE A 130 8.34 -15.92 -2.78
CA ILE A 130 9.39 -14.91 -2.65
C ILE A 130 10.45 -15.54 -1.76
N GLU A 131 11.55 -16.01 -2.36
CA GLU A 131 12.80 -16.17 -1.60
C GLU A 131 13.23 -14.78 -1.18
N VAL A 132 13.19 -14.50 0.13
CA VAL A 132 13.74 -13.26 0.65
C VAL A 132 15.25 -13.42 0.61
N GLU A 133 15.92 -12.84 -0.39
CA GLU A 133 17.35 -12.58 -0.29
C GLU A 133 17.55 -11.61 0.89
N GLU A 134 18.24 -12.05 1.94
CA GLU A 134 18.62 -11.16 3.04
C GLU A 134 19.44 -10.01 2.45
N GLU A 135 19.01 -8.75 2.67
CA GLU A 135 19.88 -7.62 2.36
C GLU A 135 21.20 -7.79 3.12
N PRO A 136 22.36 -7.66 2.46
CA PRO A 136 23.64 -7.81 3.14
C PRO A 136 23.71 -6.79 4.27
N VAL A 137 23.93 -7.29 5.49
CA VAL A 137 24.23 -6.46 6.66
C VAL A 137 25.49 -5.67 6.33
N ILE A 138 25.33 -4.38 6.01
CA ILE A 138 26.45 -3.46 5.89
C ILE A 138 26.94 -3.25 7.32
N SER A 139 27.94 -4.03 7.72
CA SER A 139 28.65 -3.82 8.99
C SER A 139 29.16 -2.39 9.01
N GLU A 140 28.74 -1.62 10.01
CA GLU A 140 29.23 -0.27 10.26
C GLU A 140 30.76 -0.26 10.19
N VAL A 141 31.31 0.58 9.30
CA VAL A 141 32.74 0.89 9.29
C VAL A 141 32.99 1.70 10.56
N VAL A 142 33.59 1.06 11.56
CA VAL A 142 34.14 1.74 12.73
C VAL A 142 35.26 2.64 12.22
N VAL A 143 35.03 3.96 12.25
CA VAL A 143 36.06 4.99 12.02
C VAL A 143 36.74 5.31 13.34
#